data_AF-A0A915APK0-F1
#
_entry.id   AF-A0A915APK0-F1
#
_cell.length_a   1.000
_cell.length_b   1.000
_cell.length_c   1.000
_cell.angle_alpha   90.00
_cell.angle_beta   90.00
_cell.angle_gamma   90.00
#
_symmetry.space_group_name_H-M   'P 1'
#
loop_
_entity.id
_entity.type
_entity.pdbx_description
1 polymer ?
#
loop_
_entity_poly.entity_id
_entity_poly.type
_entity_poly.pdbx_seq_one_letter_code
_entity_poly.pdbx_strand_id
1 'polypeptide(L)'
;PIPQLKASEFRDFVRYVGRSLSDLMVRHSSCEKPFRISYLSKLPVRDIRTPVSRKHSVPLSEQYRAMNIEIRLDLPAVVLALQNRKVYFPMEVLTVVPGQRVPLYKQTAWETKEIIKLSAVRPNIRFRDILRHIEALNLHEGRQRNEFLAAFGVKVSREPLKVEANRRSLPKITFGGKFTVSADRKTANWKSGRYLSPARIKHFFVLFDDESDKNNVRNFINALSKLARNKGVVLENEPQIERVPCDELEAHLRLLSSDPNNPTFVMYIDDREQSHDDLKLYEALYQIITQHVRGNTMREASEKPRTLENIVNKMNAKNFGQNYRIVPEIFAKNKWIGKGETLVIGYDVCHPESQPTHQRRMGLPHDEPSVVGLSFNGARNPETFIGDYAYHEPRREQITTSIMEQRAYWMVKLFTEHRGRLPKLVIITRDGVSEGQIKMVVEEELDAIKVGIRNYIEHSQEPTAQEPKYVVVIATKRHNKRFFVETEDGQVGNTEPGTVVDHTVTRADVTEVFMQPHRVIQGTGKLPAYTMPINEANMSMEELQSTMMALCYEHQIVNAAISIPEPIFQADEWAKRGRNNFRAFRRTNDLPRNGESMDWNRITDKLCYMNKALEKTRSNA
;
A
#
# COMPACT_ATOMS: atom_id res chain seq x y z
N PRO A 1 20.33 -28.43 25.56
CA PRO A 1 20.50 -29.26 24.34
C PRO A 1 19.24 -29.23 23.47
N ILE A 2 19.39 -29.04 22.15
CA ILE A 2 18.26 -29.07 21.21
C ILE A 2 17.81 -30.54 21.06
N PRO A 3 16.52 -30.88 21.25
CA PRO A 3 16.03 -32.26 21.17
C PRO A 3 16.24 -32.88 19.77
N GLN A 4 16.24 -34.22 19.70
CA GLN A 4 16.30 -34.94 18.42
C GLN A 4 15.04 -34.65 17.61
N LEU A 5 15.20 -34.31 16.32
CA LEU A 5 14.09 -34.01 15.42
C LEU A 5 13.40 -35.33 15.01
N LYS A 6 12.11 -35.45 15.32
CA LYS A 6 11.35 -36.64 14.95
C LYS A 6 11.09 -36.66 13.44
N ALA A 7 11.06 -37.85 12.85
CA ALA A 7 10.78 -38.01 11.43
C ALA A 7 9.42 -37.42 11.01
N SER A 8 8.41 -37.51 11.88
CA SER A 8 7.08 -36.91 11.66
C SER A 8 7.12 -35.38 11.54
N GLU A 9 8.07 -34.73 12.21
CA GLU A 9 8.19 -33.27 12.29
C GLU A 9 9.17 -32.72 11.25
N PHE A 10 9.97 -33.57 10.59
CA PHE A 10 11.04 -33.15 9.69
C PHE A 10 10.57 -32.22 8.57
N ARG A 11 9.43 -32.56 7.93
CA ARG A 11 8.88 -31.75 6.83
C ARG A 11 8.44 -30.38 7.30
N ASP A 12 7.81 -30.29 8.46
CA ASP A 12 7.35 -29.02 9.02
C ASP A 12 8.53 -28.18 9.52
N PHE A 13 9.56 -28.82 10.09
CA PHE A 13 10.82 -28.16 10.44
C PHE A 13 11.49 -27.55 9.20
N VAL A 14 11.67 -28.33 8.12
CA VAL A 14 12.25 -27.84 6.86
C VAL A 14 11.43 -26.68 6.30
N ARG A 15 10.10 -26.77 6.35
CA ARG A 15 9.20 -25.70 5.88
C ARG A 15 9.35 -24.42 6.70
N TYR A 16 9.28 -24.52 8.03
CA TYR A 16 9.26 -23.36 8.93
C TYR A 16 10.65 -22.73 9.08
N VAL A 17 11.65 -23.54 9.44
CA VAL A 17 13.03 -23.08 9.66
C VAL A 17 13.70 -22.73 8.35
N GLY A 18 13.44 -23.48 7.27
CA GLY A 18 14.02 -23.20 5.97
C GLY A 18 13.66 -21.83 5.42
N ARG A 19 12.43 -21.36 5.67
CA ARG A 19 12.00 -20.00 5.31
C ARG A 19 12.86 -18.94 6.01
N SER A 20 13.09 -19.10 7.32
CA SER A 20 13.91 -18.17 8.10
C SER A 20 15.38 -18.16 7.68
N LEU A 21 15.94 -19.34 7.40
CA LEU A 21 17.36 -19.49 7.08
C LEU A 21 17.73 -19.16 5.63
N SER A 22 16.80 -19.30 4.67
CA SER A 22 17.05 -19.00 3.25
C SER A 22 17.69 -17.62 3.06
N ASP A 23 18.68 -17.45 2.17
CA ASP A 23 19.41 -16.20 1.94
C ASP A 23 20.26 -15.64 3.11
N LEU A 24 20.27 -16.26 4.30
CA LEU A 24 21.23 -15.86 5.33
C LEU A 24 22.64 -16.16 4.86
N MET A 25 23.53 -15.21 5.14
CA MET A 25 24.96 -15.38 4.94
C MET A 25 25.55 -16.14 6.13
N VAL A 26 26.16 -17.27 5.83
CA VAL A 26 26.82 -18.12 6.81
C VAL A 26 28.27 -18.33 6.45
N ARG A 27 29.08 -18.64 7.45
CA ARG A 27 30.48 -19.03 7.30
C ARG A 27 30.65 -20.44 7.84
N HIS A 28 31.34 -21.28 7.06
CA HIS A 28 31.77 -22.60 7.50
C HIS A 28 32.99 -22.47 8.40
N SER A 29 33.09 -23.27 9.45
CA SER A 29 34.20 -23.23 10.42
C SER A 29 35.58 -23.32 9.77
N SER A 30 35.72 -24.08 8.67
CA SER A 30 36.97 -24.26 7.94
C SER A 30 37.15 -23.40 6.67
N CYS A 31 36.21 -22.49 6.34
CA CYS A 31 36.30 -21.68 5.12
C CYS A 31 36.19 -20.18 5.45
N GLU A 32 37.14 -19.38 4.94
CA GLU A 32 37.12 -17.93 5.14
C GLU A 32 35.97 -17.23 4.41
N LYS A 33 35.64 -17.71 3.20
CA LYS A 33 34.63 -17.06 2.34
C LYS A 33 33.22 -17.42 2.79
N PRO A 34 32.41 -16.45 3.24
CA PRO A 34 31.03 -16.70 3.59
C PRO A 34 30.18 -16.96 2.33
N PHE A 35 29.06 -17.66 2.50
CA PHE A 35 28.12 -17.94 1.42
C PHE A 35 26.67 -17.74 1.88
N ARG A 36 25.76 -17.50 0.93
CA ARG A 36 24.33 -17.41 1.21
C ARG A 36 23.65 -18.77 1.05
N ILE A 37 22.90 -19.17 2.08
CA ILE A 37 22.06 -20.37 2.08
C ILE A 37 21.07 -20.31 0.91
N SER A 38 20.99 -21.36 0.10
CA SER A 38 19.96 -21.46 -0.93
C SER A 38 18.65 -21.99 -0.33
N TYR A 39 18.71 -23.14 0.34
CA TYR A 39 17.57 -23.78 1.01
C TYR A 39 18.06 -24.90 1.94
N LEU A 40 17.14 -25.55 2.66
CA LEU A 40 17.41 -26.76 3.44
C LEU A 40 17.12 -28.03 2.64
N SER A 41 17.92 -29.08 2.83
CA SER A 41 17.70 -30.35 2.15
C SER A 41 16.34 -30.95 2.51
N LYS A 42 15.70 -31.60 1.53
CA LYS A 42 14.44 -32.34 1.72
C LYS A 42 14.65 -33.70 2.39
N LEU A 43 15.90 -34.09 2.61
CA LEU A 43 16.32 -35.34 3.25
C LEU A 43 17.16 -35.01 4.48
N PRO A 44 17.08 -35.80 5.56
CA PRO A 44 17.97 -35.65 6.71
C PRO A 44 19.40 -36.01 6.33
N VAL A 45 20.39 -35.50 7.08
CA VAL A 45 21.83 -35.70 6.83
C VAL A 45 22.20 -37.18 6.70
N ARG A 46 21.56 -38.10 7.43
CA ARG A 46 21.78 -39.56 7.30
C ARG A 46 21.61 -40.09 5.86
N ASP A 47 20.73 -39.47 5.08
CA ASP A 47 20.35 -39.94 3.74
C ASP A 47 21.02 -39.12 2.62
N ILE A 48 21.88 -38.16 2.97
CA ILE A 48 22.56 -37.31 2.00
C ILE A 48 23.88 -37.96 1.58
N ARG A 49 24.06 -38.11 0.28
CA ARG A 49 25.33 -38.53 -0.34
C ARG A 49 25.88 -37.41 -1.22
N THR A 50 27.19 -37.22 -1.19
CA THR A 50 27.89 -36.20 -1.98
C THR A 50 28.82 -36.87 -3.01
N PRO A 51 28.87 -36.35 -4.25
CA PRO A 51 29.70 -36.93 -5.30
C PRO A 51 31.19 -36.62 -5.03
N VAL A 52 32.02 -37.65 -4.98
CA VAL A 52 33.49 -37.54 -4.89
C VAL A 52 34.13 -37.72 -6.28
N SER A 53 33.48 -38.50 -7.15
CA SER A 53 33.84 -38.66 -8.57
C SER A 53 32.58 -38.86 -9.42
N ARG A 54 32.70 -38.93 -10.75
CA ARG A 54 31.56 -39.17 -11.66
C ARG A 54 30.80 -40.47 -11.38
N LYS A 55 31.43 -41.47 -10.74
CA LYS A 55 30.82 -42.79 -10.44
C LYS A 55 30.74 -43.11 -8.96
N HIS A 56 31.25 -42.24 -8.08
CA HIS A 56 31.38 -42.54 -6.65
C HIS A 56 30.81 -41.41 -5.80
N SER A 57 29.90 -41.76 -4.88
CA SER A 57 29.35 -40.86 -3.87
C SER A 57 29.48 -41.46 -2.49
N VAL A 58 29.82 -40.61 -1.52
CA VAL A 58 29.99 -41.01 -0.12
C VAL A 58 28.90 -40.37 0.74
N PRO A 59 28.49 -40.99 1.86
CA PRO A 59 27.63 -40.35 2.84
C PRO A 59 28.25 -39.06 3.36
N LEU A 60 27.44 -38.01 3.53
CA LEU A 60 27.88 -36.74 4.09
C LEU A 60 28.47 -36.93 5.50
N SER A 61 27.89 -37.84 6.29
CA SER A 61 28.37 -38.21 7.63
C SER A 61 29.79 -38.78 7.64
N GLU A 62 30.16 -39.56 6.62
CA GLU A 62 31.50 -40.13 6.50
C GLU A 62 32.54 -39.06 6.19
N GLN A 63 32.20 -38.08 5.35
CA GLN A 63 33.09 -36.94 5.05
C GLN A 63 33.42 -36.13 6.29
N TYR A 64 32.43 -35.81 7.11
CA TYR A 64 32.65 -35.03 8.33
C TYR A 64 33.31 -35.86 9.44
N ARG A 65 33.02 -37.17 9.51
CA ARG A 65 33.74 -38.09 10.41
C ARG A 65 35.23 -38.17 10.07
N ALA A 66 35.58 -38.22 8.78
CA ALA A 66 36.99 -38.19 8.34
C ALA A 66 37.71 -36.88 8.71
N MET A 67 36.96 -35.80 8.97
CA MET A 67 37.48 -34.53 9.47
C MET A 67 37.47 -34.43 11.01
N ASN A 68 37.14 -35.51 11.72
CA ASN A 68 36.93 -35.54 13.17
C ASN A 68 35.85 -34.56 13.67
N ILE A 69 34.79 -34.36 12.88
CA ILE A 69 33.64 -33.51 13.24
C ILE A 69 32.42 -34.40 13.44
N GLU A 70 31.88 -34.41 14.66
CA GLU A 70 30.60 -35.03 14.96
C GLU A 70 29.44 -34.14 14.54
N ILE A 71 28.49 -34.71 13.81
CA ILE A 71 27.31 -34.00 13.29
C ILE A 71 26.04 -34.81 13.57
N ARG A 72 24.91 -34.13 13.72
CA ARG A 72 23.61 -34.79 13.87
C ARG A 72 23.08 -35.27 12.54
N LEU A 73 22.54 -36.49 12.55
CA LEU A 73 22.07 -37.17 11.36
C LEU A 73 20.57 -37.03 11.12
N ASP A 74 19.82 -36.51 12.09
CA ASP A 74 18.37 -36.27 12.04
C ASP A 74 17.99 -34.91 11.42
N LEU A 75 18.92 -33.95 11.39
CA LEU A 75 18.69 -32.61 10.86
C LEU A 75 18.80 -32.57 9.32
N PRO A 76 18.17 -31.60 8.65
CA PRO A 76 18.46 -31.30 7.26
C PRO A 76 19.84 -30.62 7.12
N ALA A 77 20.49 -30.80 5.98
CA ALA A 77 21.66 -30.02 5.61
C ALA A 77 21.27 -28.66 5.01
N VAL A 78 22.10 -27.66 5.25
CA VAL A 78 22.11 -26.40 4.51
C VAL A 78 22.65 -26.64 3.11
N VAL A 79 21.91 -26.19 2.09
CA VAL A 79 22.29 -26.38 0.69
C VAL A 79 22.75 -25.06 0.08
N LEU A 80 23.92 -25.09 -0.55
CA LEU A 80 24.37 -24.11 -1.51
C LEU A 80 24.13 -24.67 -2.92
N ALA A 81 23.08 -24.15 -3.57
CA ALA A 81 22.77 -24.48 -4.96
C ALA A 81 23.54 -23.53 -5.90
N LEU A 82 24.36 -24.13 -6.76
CA LEU A 82 25.08 -23.49 -7.86
C LEU A 82 24.48 -24.02 -9.18
N GLN A 83 24.71 -23.32 -10.30
CA GLN A 83 24.09 -23.67 -11.59
C GLN A 83 24.24 -25.16 -11.96
N ASN A 84 25.43 -25.74 -11.74
CA ASN A 84 25.73 -27.12 -12.15
C ASN A 84 25.96 -28.10 -10.99
N ARG A 85 25.85 -27.67 -9.74
CA ARG A 85 26.08 -28.55 -8.57
C ARG A 85 25.40 -28.05 -7.31
N LYS A 86 25.14 -28.97 -6.39
CA LYS A 86 24.64 -28.68 -5.03
C LYS A 86 25.71 -29.08 -4.02
N VAL A 87 26.00 -28.20 -3.08
CA VAL A 87 26.90 -28.48 -1.95
C VAL A 87 26.07 -28.51 -0.67
N TYR A 88 26.31 -29.50 0.17
CA TYR A 88 25.55 -29.77 1.39
C TYR A 88 26.45 -29.56 2.61
N PHE A 89 25.94 -28.84 3.61
CA PHE A 89 26.65 -28.53 4.84
C PHE A 89 25.75 -28.89 6.04
N PRO A 90 26.24 -29.65 7.03
CA PRO A 90 25.57 -29.80 8.33
C PRO A 90 25.37 -28.42 8.98
N MET A 91 24.33 -28.26 9.79
CA MET A 91 24.02 -26.96 10.41
C MET A 91 25.06 -26.57 11.47
N GLU A 92 25.63 -27.57 12.14
CA GLU A 92 26.51 -27.44 13.30
C GLU A 92 27.86 -26.82 12.96
N VAL A 93 28.27 -26.90 11.69
CA VAL A 93 29.55 -26.36 11.21
C VAL A 93 29.43 -24.96 10.62
N LEU A 94 28.25 -24.35 10.74
CA LEU A 94 27.93 -23.04 10.16
C LEU A 94 27.67 -22.00 11.24
N THR A 95 28.20 -20.80 11.02
CA THR A 95 27.94 -19.62 11.86
C THR A 95 27.31 -18.51 11.02
N VAL A 96 26.34 -17.81 11.59
CA VAL A 96 25.70 -16.66 10.93
C VAL A 96 26.66 -15.47 10.96
N VAL A 97 26.91 -14.85 9.81
CA VAL A 97 27.78 -13.67 9.73
C VAL A 97 27.10 -12.49 10.44
N PRO A 98 27.79 -11.73 11.31
CA PRO A 98 27.19 -10.60 12.02
C PRO A 98 26.85 -9.42 11.09
N GLY A 99 25.99 -8.51 11.56
CA GLY A 99 25.67 -7.25 10.85
C GLY A 99 24.76 -7.40 9.64
N GLN A 100 24.11 -8.55 9.45
CA GLN A 100 23.17 -8.77 8.35
C GLN A 100 21.82 -8.10 8.63
N ARG A 101 21.35 -7.32 7.65
CA ARG A 101 20.00 -6.73 7.70
C ARG A 101 18.95 -7.83 7.52
N VAL A 102 18.01 -7.92 8.46
CA VAL A 102 16.82 -8.78 8.32
C VAL A 102 15.86 -8.16 7.30
N PRO A 103 15.56 -8.84 6.18
CA PRO A 103 14.60 -8.34 5.20
C PRO A 103 13.18 -8.25 5.78
N LEU A 104 12.40 -7.26 5.33
CA LEU A 104 11.04 -7.03 5.85
C LEU A 104 10.12 -8.25 5.67
N TYR A 105 10.22 -8.98 4.57
CA TYR A 105 9.39 -10.17 4.27
C TYR A 105 9.64 -11.38 5.19
N LYS A 106 10.70 -11.33 5.99
CA LYS A 106 11.01 -12.34 7.01
C LYS A 106 10.55 -11.95 8.41
N GLN A 107 10.09 -10.72 8.59
CA GLN A 107 9.58 -10.26 9.87
C GLN A 107 8.13 -10.71 10.02
N THR A 108 7.79 -11.19 11.20
CA THR A 108 6.41 -11.43 11.59
C THR A 108 5.66 -10.10 11.77
N ALA A 109 4.33 -10.15 11.76
CA ALA A 109 3.51 -8.97 12.03
C ALA A 109 3.79 -8.38 13.42
N TRP A 110 4.05 -9.24 14.42
CA TRP A 110 4.42 -8.83 15.77
C TRP A 110 5.79 -8.14 15.80
N GLU A 111 6.84 -8.74 15.21
CA GLU A 111 8.18 -8.11 15.14
C GLU A 111 8.12 -6.77 14.43
N THR A 112 7.40 -6.68 13.32
CA THR A 112 7.21 -5.43 12.57
C THR A 112 6.58 -4.35 13.45
N LYS A 113 5.52 -4.70 14.20
CA LYS A 113 4.83 -3.78 15.13
C LYS A 113 5.77 -3.29 16.24
N GLU A 114 6.56 -4.18 16.82
CA GLU A 114 7.50 -3.80 17.89
C GLU A 114 8.67 -2.97 17.36
N ILE A 115 9.22 -3.30 16.19
CA ILE A 115 10.24 -2.47 15.51
C ILE A 115 9.70 -1.06 15.22
N ILE A 116 8.45 -0.93 14.77
CA ILE A 116 7.82 0.38 14.54
C ILE A 116 7.75 1.19 15.84
N LYS A 117 7.30 0.58 16.95
CA LYS A 117 7.26 1.23 18.27
C LYS A 117 8.65 1.69 18.72
N LEU A 118 9.65 0.83 18.58
CA LEU A 118 11.04 1.13 18.97
C LEU A 118 11.68 2.21 18.08
N SER A 119 11.31 2.26 16.79
CA SER A 119 11.84 3.21 15.82
C SER A 119 11.14 4.57 15.83
N ALA A 120 10.03 4.68 16.55
CA ALA A 120 9.25 5.91 16.67
C ALA A 120 9.91 6.91 17.61
N VAL A 121 10.86 7.68 17.06
CA VAL A 121 11.62 8.69 17.81
C VAL A 121 10.91 10.04 17.79
N ARG A 122 10.71 10.64 18.96
CA ARG A 122 10.15 11.99 19.14
C ARG A 122 11.04 13.07 18.47
N PRO A 123 10.48 14.19 18.00
CA PRO A 123 11.21 15.22 17.24
C PRO A 123 12.44 15.76 17.96
N ASN A 124 12.33 16.08 19.26
CA ASN A 124 13.45 16.54 20.07
C ASN A 124 14.61 15.54 20.16
N ILE A 125 14.31 14.26 20.35
CA ILE A 125 15.33 13.19 20.39
C ILE A 125 15.96 13.02 19.01
N ARG A 126 15.13 13.00 17.95
CA ARG A 126 15.60 12.85 16.58
C ARG A 126 16.53 14.00 16.16
N PHE A 127 16.17 15.23 16.52
CA PHE A 127 16.97 16.42 16.26
C PHE A 127 18.34 16.32 16.94
N ARG A 128 18.36 15.95 18.23
CA ARG A 128 19.62 15.71 18.97
C ARG A 128 20.45 14.59 18.36
N ASP A 129 19.84 13.49 17.95
CA ASP A 129 20.53 12.38 17.30
C ASP A 129 21.17 12.80 15.97
N ILE A 130 20.49 13.64 15.17
CA ILE A 130 21.04 14.20 13.93
C ILE A 130 22.30 15.02 14.23
N LEU A 131 22.23 15.94 15.20
CA LEU A 131 23.40 16.76 15.57
C LEU A 131 24.55 15.89 16.11
N ARG A 132 24.24 14.91 16.96
CA ARG A 132 25.23 13.96 17.48
C ARG A 132 25.90 13.17 16.35
N HIS A 133 25.16 12.74 15.34
CA HIS A 133 25.74 11.98 14.22
C HIS A 133 26.63 12.84 13.33
N ILE A 134 26.25 14.10 13.07
CA ILE A 134 27.10 15.04 12.32
C ILE A 134 28.43 15.26 13.07
N GLU A 135 28.38 15.38 14.40
CA GLU A 135 29.56 15.52 15.26
C GLU A 135 30.39 14.23 15.29
N ALA A 136 29.79 13.07 15.50
CA ALA A 136 30.50 11.79 15.56
C ALA A 136 31.17 11.39 14.23
N LEU A 137 30.65 11.87 13.11
CA LEU A 137 31.22 11.65 11.78
C LEU A 137 32.19 12.77 11.36
N ASN A 138 32.47 13.73 12.25
CA ASN A 138 33.32 14.91 12.00
C ASN A 138 32.90 15.71 10.76
N LEU A 139 31.60 15.76 10.43
CA LEU A 139 31.14 16.34 9.15
C LEU A 139 31.05 17.87 9.18
N HIS A 140 30.96 18.50 10.35
CA HIS A 140 30.83 19.95 10.49
C HIS A 140 32.18 20.64 10.80
N GLU A 141 32.21 21.98 10.74
CA GLU A 141 33.37 22.81 11.13
C GLU A 141 33.61 22.83 12.66
N GLY A 142 33.62 21.66 13.29
CA GLY A 142 33.85 21.49 14.72
C GLY A 142 35.32 21.47 15.09
N ARG A 143 35.61 20.86 16.25
CA ARG A 143 36.98 20.76 16.80
C ARG A 143 37.91 19.88 15.96
N GLN A 144 37.37 18.92 15.23
CA GLN A 144 38.12 18.02 14.36
C GLN A 144 37.57 18.15 12.94
N ARG A 145 38.40 18.65 12.01
CA ARG A 145 38.00 18.89 10.62
C ARG A 145 38.11 17.59 9.83
N ASN A 146 37.10 17.26 9.04
CA ASN A 146 37.19 16.18 8.08
C ASN A 146 38.18 16.54 6.97
N GLU A 147 39.28 15.80 6.88
CA GLU A 147 40.39 16.05 5.94
C GLU A 147 39.91 15.99 4.48
N PHE A 148 38.99 15.07 4.15
CA PHE A 148 38.43 14.97 2.81
C PHE A 148 37.63 16.22 2.47
N LEU A 149 36.66 16.62 3.30
CA LEU A 149 35.86 17.83 3.04
C LEU A 149 36.74 19.08 2.95
N ALA A 150 37.74 19.19 3.81
CA ALA A 150 38.69 20.29 3.82
C ALA A 150 39.49 20.39 2.51
N ALA A 151 39.95 19.25 1.97
CA ALA A 151 40.69 19.19 0.71
C ALA A 151 39.86 19.70 -0.48
N PHE A 152 38.54 19.51 -0.46
CA PHE A 152 37.61 20.05 -1.47
C PHE A 152 37.11 21.48 -1.15
N GLY A 153 37.63 22.12 -0.09
CA GLY A 153 37.18 23.45 0.34
C GLY A 153 35.74 23.48 0.87
N VAL A 154 35.16 22.33 1.19
CA VAL A 154 33.77 22.20 1.65
C VAL A 154 33.70 22.48 3.14
N LYS A 155 32.70 23.29 3.51
CA LYS A 155 32.39 23.67 4.88
C LYS A 155 30.93 23.36 5.15
N VAL A 156 30.66 22.69 6.27
CA VAL A 156 29.30 22.28 6.64
C VAL A 156 28.96 22.90 7.99
N SER A 157 27.85 23.64 8.01
CA SER A 157 27.31 24.21 9.24
C SER A 157 26.88 23.11 10.20
N ARG A 158 27.10 23.33 11.50
CA ARG A 158 26.53 22.49 12.57
C ARG A 158 25.04 22.76 12.74
N GLU A 159 24.62 24.01 12.55
CA GLU A 159 23.24 24.42 12.75
C GLU A 159 22.38 24.03 11.54
N PRO A 160 21.22 23.41 11.77
CA PRO A 160 20.25 23.14 10.72
C PRO A 160 19.79 24.45 10.06
N LEU A 161 19.49 24.36 8.75
CA LEU A 161 18.97 25.49 8.02
C LEU A 161 17.61 25.93 8.58
N LYS A 162 17.48 27.23 8.89
CA LYS A 162 16.21 27.85 9.28
C LYS A 162 15.46 28.26 8.01
N VAL A 163 14.18 27.91 7.95
CA VAL A 163 13.31 28.21 6.82
C VAL A 163 11.97 28.72 7.35
N GLU A 164 11.42 29.74 6.70
CA GLU A 164 10.08 30.22 6.97
C GLU A 164 9.05 29.25 6.36
N ALA A 165 7.95 29.02 7.07
CA ALA A 165 6.90 28.14 6.61
C ALA A 165 5.55 28.84 6.71
N ASN A 166 4.73 28.67 5.67
CA ASN A 166 3.36 29.17 5.66
C ASN A 166 2.44 28.16 6.34
N ARG A 167 1.42 28.65 7.05
CA ARG A 167 0.35 27.79 7.60
C ARG A 167 -0.97 28.12 6.94
N ARG A 168 -1.40 27.26 6.02
CA ARG A 168 -2.65 27.42 5.27
C ARG A 168 -3.88 27.23 6.14
N SER A 169 -5.00 27.81 5.69
CA SER A 169 -6.31 27.52 6.25
C SER A 169 -6.72 26.09 5.89
N LEU A 170 -7.20 25.34 6.87
CA LEU A 170 -7.68 23.98 6.61
C LEU A 170 -9.07 24.02 5.94
N PRO A 171 -9.38 23.05 5.06
CA PRO A 171 -10.69 22.95 4.44
C PRO A 171 -11.84 22.83 5.46
N LYS A 172 -13.04 23.21 5.03
CA LYS A 172 -14.28 22.92 5.78
C LYS A 172 -14.93 21.65 5.23
N ILE A 173 -15.72 20.98 6.06
CA ILE A 173 -16.37 19.71 5.74
C ILE A 173 -17.88 19.91 5.83
N THR A 174 -18.61 19.58 4.76
CA THR A 174 -20.07 19.65 4.72
C THR A 174 -20.68 18.25 4.71
N PHE A 175 -21.55 17.99 5.69
CA PHE A 175 -22.35 16.78 5.87
C PHE A 175 -23.78 16.98 5.35
N GLY A 176 -24.61 15.94 5.47
CA GLY A 176 -26.04 15.99 5.16
C GLY A 176 -26.78 17.08 5.97
N GLY A 177 -27.88 17.60 5.41
CA GLY A 177 -28.63 18.70 6.03
C GLY A 177 -27.88 20.04 6.01
N LYS A 178 -26.86 20.20 5.15
CA LYS A 178 -26.01 21.40 5.02
C LYS A 178 -25.18 21.73 6.27
N PHE A 179 -25.03 20.78 7.19
CA PHE A 179 -24.18 20.93 8.38
C PHE A 179 -22.70 21.06 7.97
N THR A 180 -22.09 22.22 8.19
CA THR A 180 -20.70 22.48 7.82
C THR A 180 -19.85 22.73 9.06
N VAL A 181 -18.69 22.07 9.13
CA VAL A 181 -17.74 22.17 10.24
C VAL A 181 -16.36 22.54 9.74
N SER A 182 -15.59 23.24 10.56
CA SER A 182 -14.17 23.47 10.30
C SER A 182 -13.34 22.31 10.83
N ALA A 183 -12.29 21.93 10.11
CA ALA A 183 -11.26 21.06 10.67
C ALA A 183 -10.53 21.76 11.82
N ASP A 184 -10.25 21.01 12.89
CA ASP A 184 -9.48 21.52 14.01
C ASP A 184 -8.04 21.83 13.61
N ARG A 185 -7.56 23.03 13.94
CA ARG A 185 -6.27 23.55 13.45
C ARG A 185 -5.06 22.75 13.96
N LYS A 186 -5.18 22.12 15.14
CA LYS A 186 -4.09 21.37 15.80
C LYS A 186 -4.11 19.88 15.45
N THR A 187 -5.30 19.30 15.30
CA THR A 187 -5.49 17.87 15.11
C THR A 187 -5.83 17.46 13.68
N ALA A 188 -6.30 18.39 12.85
CA ALA A 188 -6.83 18.13 11.51
C ALA A 188 -7.99 17.11 11.50
N ASN A 189 -8.72 17.01 12.61
CA ASN A 189 -9.92 16.20 12.76
C ASN A 189 -11.16 17.09 12.75
N TRP A 190 -12.34 16.50 12.56
CA TRP A 190 -13.61 17.23 12.62
C TRP A 190 -14.72 16.40 13.26
N LYS A 191 -15.77 17.12 13.68
CA LYS A 191 -16.98 16.49 14.23
C LYS A 191 -17.80 15.87 13.09
N SER A 192 -18.25 14.65 13.32
CA SER A 192 -19.06 13.89 12.37
C SER A 192 -20.53 14.35 12.37
N GLY A 193 -21.16 14.36 11.21
CA GLY A 193 -22.60 14.63 11.02
C GLY A 193 -23.38 13.41 10.48
N ARG A 194 -24.60 13.66 10.00
CA ARG A 194 -25.34 12.70 9.13
C ARG A 194 -24.70 12.68 7.75
N TYR A 195 -24.74 11.54 7.07
CA TYR A 195 -24.08 11.42 5.77
C TYR A 195 -24.69 12.34 4.72
N LEU A 196 -23.83 12.89 3.86
CA LEU A 196 -24.24 13.75 2.75
C LEU A 196 -25.10 13.00 1.75
N SER A 197 -24.68 11.78 1.39
CA SER A 197 -25.44 10.84 0.58
C SER A 197 -25.44 9.50 1.31
N PRO A 198 -26.50 9.18 2.06
CA PRO A 198 -26.60 7.88 2.73
C PRO A 198 -26.90 6.76 1.71
N ALA A 199 -26.24 5.63 1.90
CA ALA A 199 -26.48 4.42 1.14
C ALA A 199 -27.86 3.81 1.46
N ARG A 200 -28.41 3.11 0.47
CA ARG A 200 -29.58 2.26 0.62
C ARG A 200 -29.15 0.80 0.41
N ILE A 201 -29.24 0.00 1.47
CA ILE A 201 -28.82 -1.40 1.47
C ILE A 201 -30.07 -2.27 1.52
N LYS A 202 -30.34 -2.94 0.40
CA LYS A 202 -31.53 -3.78 0.22
C LYS A 202 -31.35 -5.17 0.84
N HIS A 203 -30.21 -5.81 0.56
CA HIS A 203 -29.86 -7.12 1.08
C HIS A 203 -28.55 -7.05 1.85
N PHE A 204 -28.62 -7.31 3.15
CA PHE A 204 -27.47 -7.30 4.04
C PHE A 204 -27.32 -8.65 4.73
N PHE A 205 -26.26 -9.38 4.38
CA PHE A 205 -25.86 -10.62 5.02
C PHE A 205 -24.68 -10.39 5.96
N VAL A 206 -24.74 -11.01 7.12
CA VAL A 206 -23.68 -11.04 8.12
C VAL A 206 -23.28 -12.49 8.33
N LEU A 207 -22.12 -12.85 7.82
CA LEU A 207 -21.56 -14.19 7.85
C LEU A 207 -20.47 -14.25 8.94
N PHE A 208 -20.45 -15.29 9.75
CA PHE A 208 -19.44 -15.47 10.79
C PHE A 208 -18.97 -16.93 10.92
N ASP A 209 -17.71 -17.14 11.32
CA ASP A 209 -17.06 -18.47 11.36
C ASP A 209 -17.32 -19.22 12.69
N ASP A 210 -17.14 -18.53 13.82
CA ASP A 210 -17.16 -19.11 15.16
C ASP A 210 -18.55 -19.05 15.81
N GLU A 211 -19.16 -20.21 16.09
CA GLU A 211 -20.49 -20.28 16.72
C GLU A 211 -20.52 -19.64 18.12
N SER A 212 -19.38 -19.62 18.84
CA SER A 212 -19.29 -19.00 20.16
C SER A 212 -19.50 -17.47 20.11
N ASP A 213 -19.24 -16.84 18.95
CA ASP A 213 -19.43 -15.41 18.76
C ASP A 213 -20.86 -15.01 18.38
N LYS A 214 -21.79 -15.96 18.18
CA LYS A 214 -23.15 -15.68 17.68
C LYS A 214 -23.87 -14.55 18.43
N ASN A 215 -23.78 -14.53 19.76
CA ASN A 215 -24.40 -13.49 20.58
C ASN A 215 -23.65 -12.14 20.48
N ASN A 216 -22.32 -12.18 20.42
CA ASN A 216 -21.50 -10.99 20.21
C ASN A 216 -21.80 -10.35 18.85
N VAL A 217 -21.91 -11.16 17.79
CA VAL A 217 -22.27 -10.73 16.44
C VAL A 217 -23.63 -10.03 16.44
N ARG A 218 -24.66 -10.62 17.07
CA ARG A 218 -25.98 -9.98 17.18
C ARG A 218 -25.92 -8.62 17.88
N ASN A 219 -25.22 -8.54 19.01
CA ASN A 219 -25.08 -7.29 19.76
C ASN A 219 -24.35 -6.22 18.94
N PHE A 220 -23.27 -6.61 18.25
CA PHE A 220 -22.52 -5.76 17.36
C PHE A 220 -23.37 -5.23 16.20
N ILE A 221 -24.10 -6.11 15.52
CA ILE A 221 -24.95 -5.73 14.38
C ILE A 221 -26.11 -4.83 14.83
N ASN A 222 -26.69 -5.04 16.02
CA ASN A 222 -27.68 -4.13 16.56
C ASN A 222 -27.13 -2.72 16.78
N ALA A 223 -25.94 -2.61 17.38
CA ALA A 223 -25.26 -1.33 17.59
C ALA A 223 -24.88 -0.66 16.26
N LEU A 224 -24.37 -1.45 15.32
CA LEU A 224 -23.98 -1.00 13.99
C LEU A 224 -25.18 -0.48 13.19
N SER A 225 -26.28 -1.23 13.14
CA SER A 225 -27.51 -0.86 12.43
C SER A 225 -28.15 0.39 13.03
N LYS A 226 -28.14 0.52 14.36
CA LYS A 226 -28.59 1.74 15.05
C LYS A 226 -27.76 2.96 14.63
N LEU A 227 -26.43 2.83 14.63
CA LEU A 227 -25.54 3.92 14.22
C LEU A 227 -25.71 4.27 12.73
N ALA A 228 -25.81 3.26 11.86
CA ALA A 228 -26.03 3.43 10.43
C ALA A 228 -27.33 4.22 10.15
N ARG A 229 -28.44 3.83 10.77
CA ARG A 229 -29.73 4.54 10.68
C ARG A 229 -29.63 5.98 11.21
N ASN A 230 -28.94 6.20 12.34
CA ASN A 230 -28.69 7.54 12.87
C ASN A 230 -27.90 8.43 11.90
N LYS A 231 -26.97 7.85 11.15
CA LYS A 231 -26.22 8.54 10.09
C LYS A 231 -27.03 8.74 8.82
N GLY A 232 -28.17 8.06 8.69
CA GLY A 232 -29.12 8.18 7.58
C GLY A 232 -29.11 7.02 6.60
N VAL A 233 -28.26 6.01 6.80
CA VAL A 233 -28.23 4.79 5.97
C VAL A 233 -29.57 4.08 6.07
N VAL A 234 -30.12 3.69 4.92
CA VAL A 234 -31.40 2.98 4.84
C VAL A 234 -31.11 1.48 4.72
N LEU A 235 -31.52 0.72 5.71
CA LEU A 235 -31.53 -0.75 5.67
C LEU A 235 -32.97 -1.18 5.36
N GLU A 236 -33.24 -1.69 4.16
CA GLU A 236 -34.62 -2.02 3.75
C GLU A 236 -35.16 -3.26 4.46
N ASN A 237 -34.27 -4.21 4.74
CA ASN A 237 -34.56 -5.42 5.49
C ASN A 237 -33.63 -5.52 6.71
N GLU A 238 -34.03 -6.28 7.72
CA GLU A 238 -33.13 -6.60 8.83
C GLU A 238 -31.95 -7.45 8.33
N PRO A 239 -30.73 -7.26 8.88
CA PRO A 239 -29.56 -8.02 8.48
C PRO A 239 -29.77 -9.53 8.74
N GLN A 240 -29.46 -10.35 7.73
CA GLN A 240 -29.53 -11.81 7.83
C GLN A 240 -28.22 -12.32 8.41
N ILE A 241 -28.27 -12.89 9.62
CA ILE A 241 -27.09 -13.35 10.36
C ILE A 241 -27.00 -14.87 10.26
N GLU A 242 -25.93 -15.37 9.65
CA GLU A 242 -25.73 -16.79 9.35
C GLU A 242 -24.32 -17.24 9.71
N ARG A 243 -24.19 -18.46 10.24
CA ARG A 243 -22.88 -19.08 10.45
C ARG A 243 -22.43 -19.71 9.14
N VAL A 244 -21.31 -19.25 8.60
CA VAL A 244 -20.68 -19.79 7.40
C VAL A 244 -19.19 -20.00 7.67
N PRO A 245 -18.76 -21.27 7.82
CA PRO A 245 -17.36 -21.60 7.96
C PRO A 245 -16.51 -21.08 6.80
N CYS A 246 -15.26 -20.72 7.07
CA CYS A 246 -14.36 -20.14 6.06
C CYS A 246 -14.20 -21.01 4.79
N ASP A 247 -14.27 -22.33 4.90
CA ASP A 247 -14.19 -23.30 3.80
C ASP A 247 -15.44 -23.34 2.92
N GLU A 248 -16.60 -22.94 3.45
CA GLU A 248 -17.87 -22.85 2.72
C GLU A 248 -18.11 -21.44 2.14
N LEU A 249 -17.29 -20.45 2.52
CA LEU A 249 -17.48 -19.04 2.20
C LEU A 249 -17.56 -18.76 0.69
N GLU A 250 -16.68 -19.38 -0.11
CA GLU A 250 -16.68 -19.19 -1.57
C GLU A 250 -17.99 -19.65 -2.20
N ALA A 251 -18.43 -20.86 -1.86
CA ALA A 251 -19.66 -21.45 -2.38
C ALA A 251 -20.88 -20.61 -1.99
N HIS A 252 -20.92 -20.13 -0.74
CA HIS A 252 -22.01 -19.30 -0.24
C HIS A 252 -22.05 -17.94 -0.96
N LEU A 253 -20.92 -17.26 -1.12
CA LEU A 253 -20.86 -15.99 -1.86
C LEU A 253 -21.27 -16.15 -3.32
N ARG A 254 -20.88 -17.26 -3.95
CA ARG A 254 -21.28 -17.58 -5.32
C ARG A 254 -22.80 -17.74 -5.44
N LEU A 255 -23.46 -18.38 -4.47
CA LEU A 255 -24.92 -18.48 -4.42
C LEU A 255 -25.58 -17.09 -4.29
N LEU A 256 -25.06 -16.24 -3.40
CA LEU A 256 -25.57 -14.88 -3.22
C LEU A 256 -25.36 -13.98 -4.45
N SER A 257 -24.37 -14.27 -5.29
CA SER A 257 -24.09 -13.53 -6.53
C SER A 257 -24.97 -13.91 -7.73
N SER A 258 -25.87 -14.88 -7.56
CA SER A 258 -26.65 -15.44 -8.67
C SER A 258 -27.68 -14.51 -9.30
N ASP A 259 -28.10 -13.44 -8.61
CA ASP A 259 -28.98 -12.40 -9.14
C ASP A 259 -28.23 -11.06 -9.30
N PRO A 260 -27.76 -10.72 -10.52
CA PRO A 260 -27.04 -9.47 -10.78
C PRO A 260 -27.88 -8.21 -10.55
N ASN A 261 -29.21 -8.32 -10.57
CA ASN A 261 -30.12 -7.18 -10.39
C ASN A 261 -30.39 -6.88 -8.91
N ASN A 262 -29.79 -7.65 -7.99
CA ASN A 262 -30.06 -7.55 -6.58
C ASN A 262 -28.76 -7.29 -5.78
N PRO A 263 -28.36 -6.02 -5.63
CA PRO A 263 -27.11 -5.67 -4.96
C PRO A 263 -27.07 -6.21 -3.53
N THR A 264 -26.12 -7.11 -3.28
CA THR A 264 -25.96 -7.78 -1.99
C THR A 264 -24.71 -7.25 -1.29
N PHE A 265 -24.89 -6.85 -0.03
CA PHE A 265 -23.81 -6.47 0.86
C PHE A 265 -23.53 -7.57 1.88
N VAL A 266 -22.28 -8.05 1.92
CA VAL A 266 -21.86 -9.12 2.84
C VAL A 266 -20.82 -8.60 3.81
N MET A 267 -21.10 -8.74 5.10
CA MET A 267 -20.11 -8.56 6.16
C MET A 267 -19.63 -9.92 6.65
N TYR A 268 -18.33 -10.18 6.57
CA TYR A 268 -17.74 -11.42 7.11
C TYR A 268 -16.99 -11.12 8.41
N ILE A 269 -17.15 -11.98 9.42
CA ILE A 269 -16.55 -11.84 10.75
C ILE A 269 -15.76 -13.10 11.11
N ASP A 270 -14.44 -12.96 11.27
CA ASP A 270 -13.57 -14.04 11.75
C ASP A 270 -12.27 -13.50 12.41
N ASP A 271 -11.44 -14.41 12.92
CA ASP A 271 -10.11 -14.08 13.46
C ASP A 271 -8.95 -14.63 12.62
N ARG A 272 -9.20 -15.24 11.44
CA ARG A 272 -8.16 -15.93 10.64
C ARG A 272 -7.39 -14.95 9.77
N GLU A 273 -6.06 -14.90 9.86
CA GLU A 273 -5.28 -13.90 9.12
C GLU A 273 -5.56 -13.88 7.60
N GLN A 274 -5.70 -15.05 6.97
CA GLN A 274 -5.80 -15.22 5.51
C GLN A 274 -7.17 -14.91 4.90
N SER A 275 -8.25 -14.96 5.69
CA SER A 275 -9.62 -14.81 5.20
C SER A 275 -9.90 -13.45 4.57
N HIS A 276 -9.16 -12.41 4.96
CA HIS A 276 -9.27 -11.09 4.36
C HIS A 276 -8.97 -11.13 2.86
N ASP A 277 -7.84 -11.76 2.48
CA ASP A 277 -7.41 -11.81 1.09
C ASP A 277 -8.36 -12.70 0.26
N ASP A 278 -8.86 -13.80 0.84
CA ASP A 278 -9.82 -14.69 0.18
C ASP A 278 -11.17 -14.00 -0.05
N LEU A 279 -11.72 -13.31 0.95
CA LEU A 279 -12.95 -12.53 0.81
C LEU A 279 -12.82 -11.45 -0.28
N LYS A 280 -11.63 -10.85 -0.43
CA LYS A 280 -11.36 -9.82 -1.45
C LYS A 280 -11.13 -10.38 -2.85
N LEU A 281 -10.64 -11.61 -2.94
CA LEU A 281 -10.65 -12.37 -4.19
C LEU A 281 -12.10 -12.68 -4.61
N TYR A 282 -12.94 -13.18 -3.69
CA TYR A 282 -14.34 -13.51 -3.98
C TYR A 282 -15.18 -12.27 -4.35
N GLU A 283 -14.93 -11.11 -3.70
CA GLU A 283 -15.51 -9.81 -4.10
C GLU A 283 -15.22 -9.49 -5.58
N ALA A 284 -13.98 -9.73 -6.03
CA ALA A 284 -13.59 -9.49 -7.42
C ALA A 284 -14.14 -10.54 -8.40
N LEU A 285 -14.23 -11.81 -8.01
CA LEU A 285 -14.73 -12.89 -8.87
C LEU A 285 -16.26 -12.84 -9.04
N TYR A 286 -16.98 -12.59 -7.95
CA TYR A 286 -18.45 -12.68 -7.91
C TYR A 286 -19.16 -11.33 -7.89
N GLN A 287 -18.39 -10.22 -7.95
CA GLN A 287 -18.93 -8.86 -8.03
C GLN A 287 -19.89 -8.52 -6.87
N ILE A 288 -19.61 -9.06 -5.68
CA ILE A 288 -20.39 -8.84 -4.46
C ILE A 288 -19.67 -7.87 -3.51
N ILE A 289 -20.40 -6.95 -2.89
CA ILE A 289 -19.79 -5.93 -2.02
C ILE A 289 -19.48 -6.56 -0.66
N THR A 290 -18.21 -6.57 -0.24
CA THR A 290 -17.81 -7.19 1.02
C THR A 290 -17.14 -6.25 2.03
N GLN A 291 -17.39 -6.52 3.32
CA GLN A 291 -16.69 -5.90 4.44
C GLN A 291 -16.23 -6.96 5.45
N HIS A 292 -14.92 -7.09 5.63
CA HIS A 292 -14.37 -7.94 6.68
C HIS A 292 -14.24 -7.16 7.99
N VAL A 293 -14.67 -7.76 9.11
CA VAL A 293 -14.43 -7.28 10.48
C VAL A 293 -13.76 -8.39 11.28
N ARG A 294 -12.64 -8.09 11.95
CA ARG A 294 -11.99 -9.06 12.85
C ARG A 294 -12.86 -9.37 14.06
N GLY A 295 -12.89 -10.61 14.53
CA GLY A 295 -13.63 -11.04 15.72
C GLY A 295 -13.26 -10.18 16.95
N ASN A 296 -11.97 -9.96 17.20
CA ASN A 296 -11.52 -9.05 18.26
C ASN A 296 -12.05 -7.61 18.11
N THR A 297 -12.11 -7.09 16.88
CA THR A 297 -12.66 -5.74 16.63
C THR A 297 -14.16 -5.70 16.87
N MET A 298 -14.88 -6.74 16.46
CA MET A 298 -16.33 -6.89 16.67
C MET A 298 -16.66 -6.91 18.17
N ARG A 299 -15.94 -7.71 18.96
CA ARG A 299 -16.16 -7.85 20.41
C ARG A 299 -15.94 -6.54 21.17
N GLU A 300 -14.99 -5.72 20.74
CA GLU A 300 -14.66 -4.44 21.40
C GLU A 300 -15.44 -3.22 20.85
N ALA A 301 -16.09 -3.35 19.69
CA ALA A 301 -16.63 -2.19 18.97
C ALA A 301 -17.76 -1.47 19.73
N SER A 302 -18.54 -2.19 20.54
CA SER A 302 -19.60 -1.62 21.40
C SER A 302 -19.06 -0.64 22.44
N GLU A 303 -17.84 -0.90 22.94
CA GLU A 303 -17.15 -0.05 23.94
C GLU A 303 -16.30 1.05 23.31
N LYS A 304 -16.06 0.97 21.99
CA LYS A 304 -15.20 1.89 21.24
C LYS A 304 -16.01 2.60 20.14
N PRO A 305 -16.77 3.67 20.46
CA PRO A 305 -17.65 4.36 19.51
C PRO A 305 -16.96 4.80 18.21
N ARG A 306 -15.70 5.22 18.27
CA ARG A 306 -14.92 5.61 17.08
C ARG A 306 -14.65 4.44 16.14
N THR A 307 -14.40 3.25 16.69
CA THR A 307 -14.20 2.02 15.90
C THR A 307 -15.49 1.67 15.16
N LEU A 308 -16.62 1.66 15.88
CA LEU A 308 -17.93 1.40 15.28
C LEU A 308 -18.27 2.44 14.20
N GLU A 309 -18.02 3.72 14.45
CA GLU A 309 -18.24 4.78 13.46
C GLU A 309 -17.38 4.58 12.20
N ASN A 310 -16.10 4.23 12.33
CA ASN A 310 -15.24 3.96 11.17
C ASN A 310 -15.74 2.75 10.36
N ILE A 311 -16.30 1.73 11.01
CA ILE A 311 -16.91 0.57 10.33
C ILE A 311 -18.14 1.02 9.52
N VAL A 312 -19.00 1.87 10.10
CA VAL A 312 -20.20 2.41 9.42
C VAL A 312 -19.83 3.39 8.30
N ASN A 313 -18.78 4.20 8.47
CA ASN A 313 -18.26 5.08 7.42
C ASN A 313 -17.83 4.27 6.19
N LYS A 314 -17.12 3.14 6.42
CA LYS A 314 -16.75 2.19 5.37
C LYS A 314 -17.97 1.52 4.74
N MET A 315 -18.94 1.11 5.54
CA MET A 315 -20.19 0.52 5.04
C MET A 315 -20.91 1.48 4.08
N ASN A 316 -21.07 2.75 4.46
CA ASN A 316 -21.73 3.74 3.61
C ASN A 316 -20.95 3.95 2.30
N ALA A 317 -19.63 4.16 2.37
CA ALA A 317 -18.79 4.37 1.19
C ALA A 317 -18.81 3.17 0.22
N LYS A 318 -18.76 1.93 0.75
CA LYS A 318 -18.81 0.71 -0.06
C LYS A 318 -20.16 0.46 -0.71
N ASN A 319 -21.24 0.90 -0.08
CA ASN A 319 -22.60 0.85 -0.61
C ASN A 319 -22.98 2.15 -1.33
N PHE A 320 -21.99 2.83 -1.90
CA PHE A 320 -22.15 3.92 -2.86
C PHE A 320 -22.75 5.20 -2.27
N GLY A 321 -22.70 5.32 -0.94
CA GLY A 321 -22.94 6.57 -0.23
C GLY A 321 -21.68 7.44 -0.18
N GLN A 322 -21.88 8.71 0.19
CA GLN A 322 -20.83 9.67 0.48
C GLN A 322 -21.04 10.24 1.88
N ASN A 323 -19.99 10.21 2.70
CA ASN A 323 -20.11 10.60 4.10
C ASN A 323 -20.17 12.11 4.24
N TYR A 324 -19.31 12.82 3.52
CA TYR A 324 -19.23 14.27 3.51
C TYR A 324 -18.58 14.76 2.21
N ARG A 325 -18.63 16.08 1.98
CA ARG A 325 -17.92 16.77 0.90
C ARG A 325 -16.97 17.81 1.45
N ILE A 326 -15.96 18.19 0.66
CA ILE A 326 -14.98 19.19 1.07
C ILE A 326 -15.31 20.55 0.48
N VAL A 327 -15.20 21.57 1.33
CA VAL A 327 -15.22 22.97 0.92
C VAL A 327 -13.77 23.47 0.99
N PRO A 328 -13.08 23.53 -0.16
CA PRO A 328 -11.68 23.91 -0.18
C PRO A 328 -11.51 25.40 0.10
N GLU A 329 -10.25 25.81 0.27
CA GLU A 329 -9.87 27.21 0.32
C GLU A 329 -10.20 27.94 -1.00
N ILE A 330 -10.33 29.28 -0.93
CA ILE A 330 -10.77 30.11 -2.06
C ILE A 330 -9.92 29.91 -3.33
N PHE A 331 -8.62 29.66 -3.20
CA PHE A 331 -7.71 29.48 -4.32
C PHE A 331 -8.03 28.21 -5.13
N ALA A 332 -8.40 27.10 -4.48
CA ALA A 332 -8.74 25.86 -5.18
C ALA A 332 -10.17 25.87 -5.75
N LYS A 333 -11.05 26.79 -5.32
CA LYS A 333 -12.49 26.79 -5.66
C LYS A 333 -12.74 26.78 -7.17
N ASN A 334 -11.89 27.42 -7.97
CA ASN A 334 -12.12 27.53 -9.41
C ASN A 334 -11.89 26.23 -10.17
N LYS A 335 -10.89 25.45 -9.76
CA LYS A 335 -10.46 24.19 -10.37
C LYS A 335 -10.86 22.97 -9.51
N TRP A 336 -11.73 23.17 -8.53
CA TRP A 336 -12.13 22.12 -7.61
C TRP A 336 -12.97 21.04 -8.31
N ILE A 337 -12.70 19.79 -7.94
CA ILE A 337 -13.37 18.60 -8.49
C ILE A 337 -14.89 18.63 -8.32
N GLY A 338 -15.41 19.27 -7.28
CA GLY A 338 -16.84 19.42 -7.03
C GLY A 338 -17.64 20.08 -8.16
N LYS A 339 -16.99 20.83 -9.08
CA LYS A 339 -17.65 21.40 -10.28
C LYS A 339 -17.92 20.37 -11.38
N GLY A 340 -17.27 19.20 -11.33
CA GLY A 340 -17.42 18.16 -12.33
C GLY A 340 -16.79 18.49 -13.69
N GLU A 341 -15.81 19.38 -13.74
CA GLU A 341 -15.03 19.72 -14.95
C GLU A 341 -13.57 19.28 -14.85
N THR A 342 -13.13 18.85 -13.67
CA THR A 342 -11.76 18.41 -13.39
C THR A 342 -11.74 16.92 -13.08
N LEU A 343 -10.96 16.19 -13.86
CA LEU A 343 -10.65 14.78 -13.64
C LEU A 343 -9.33 14.70 -12.85
N VAL A 344 -9.33 14.04 -11.70
CA VAL A 344 -8.13 13.76 -10.93
C VAL A 344 -7.86 12.28 -11.00
N ILE A 345 -6.65 11.90 -11.42
CA ILE A 345 -6.18 10.52 -11.55
C ILE A 345 -5.03 10.32 -10.57
N GLY A 346 -5.14 9.33 -9.71
CA GLY A 346 -4.07 8.82 -8.85
C GLY A 346 -3.61 7.47 -9.36
N TYR A 347 -2.29 7.23 -9.41
CA TYR A 347 -1.77 5.90 -9.66
C TYR A 347 -0.48 5.62 -8.90
N ASP A 348 -0.28 4.33 -8.59
CA ASP A 348 0.92 3.80 -7.95
C ASP A 348 1.28 2.42 -8.52
N VAL A 349 2.54 2.03 -8.41
CA VAL A 349 3.05 0.75 -8.88
C VAL A 349 3.64 -0.03 -7.73
N CYS A 350 3.00 -1.14 -7.37
CA CYS A 350 3.51 -2.08 -6.38
C CYS A 350 4.35 -3.15 -7.06
N HIS A 351 5.67 -3.11 -6.86
CA HIS A 351 6.57 -4.16 -7.32
C HIS A 351 6.57 -5.37 -6.39
N PRO A 352 6.82 -6.56 -6.96
CA PRO A 352 6.99 -7.74 -6.14
C PRO A 352 8.30 -7.68 -5.35
N GLU A 353 8.38 -8.48 -4.29
CA GLU A 353 9.54 -8.50 -3.40
C GLU A 353 10.83 -8.92 -4.13
N SER A 354 11.99 -8.63 -3.52
CA SER A 354 13.26 -9.13 -4.03
C SER A 354 13.27 -10.66 -4.01
N GLN A 355 13.62 -11.25 -5.14
CA GLN A 355 13.70 -12.68 -5.35
C GLN A 355 14.81 -13.21 -4.45
N PRO A 356 14.64 -14.42 -3.91
CA PRO A 356 15.72 -15.11 -3.24
C PRO A 356 16.99 -15.13 -4.09
N THR A 357 18.14 -14.92 -3.46
CA THR A 357 19.44 -14.81 -4.16
C THR A 357 19.75 -16.07 -4.95
N HIS A 358 19.32 -17.24 -4.47
CA HIS A 358 19.51 -18.50 -5.19
C HIS A 358 18.68 -18.57 -6.48
N GLN A 359 17.44 -18.09 -6.49
CA GLN A 359 16.60 -18.08 -7.69
C GLN A 359 17.18 -17.16 -8.76
N ARG A 360 17.65 -15.97 -8.35
CA ARG A 360 18.38 -15.05 -9.25
C ARG A 360 19.65 -15.68 -9.82
N ARG A 361 20.44 -16.36 -8.99
CA ARG A 361 21.66 -17.08 -9.43
C ARG A 361 21.36 -18.22 -10.41
N MET A 362 20.18 -18.83 -10.30
CA MET A 362 19.71 -19.89 -11.21
C MET A 362 18.95 -19.34 -12.44
N GLY A 363 18.83 -18.02 -12.59
CA GLY A 363 18.12 -17.41 -13.73
C GLY A 363 16.61 -17.68 -13.73
N LEU A 364 16.02 -18.00 -12.57
CA LEU A 364 14.58 -18.29 -12.50
C LEU A 364 13.75 -17.00 -12.67
N PRO A 365 12.65 -17.05 -13.45
CA PRO A 365 11.77 -15.91 -13.65
C PRO A 365 11.05 -15.51 -12.37
N HIS A 366 10.48 -14.32 -12.35
CA HIS A 366 9.75 -13.79 -11.20
C HIS A 366 8.31 -14.26 -11.20
N ASP A 367 7.89 -14.97 -10.15
CA ASP A 367 6.57 -15.61 -10.07
C ASP A 367 5.45 -14.67 -9.56
N GLU A 368 5.77 -13.41 -9.27
CA GLU A 368 4.81 -12.38 -8.85
C GLU A 368 4.91 -11.15 -9.77
N PRO A 369 3.77 -10.58 -10.25
CA PRO A 369 3.75 -9.41 -11.12
C PRO A 369 4.03 -8.11 -10.38
N SER A 370 4.30 -7.05 -11.14
CA SER A 370 4.06 -5.69 -10.67
C SER A 370 2.57 -5.39 -10.81
N VAL A 371 2.01 -4.60 -9.89
CA VAL A 371 0.60 -4.24 -9.90
C VAL A 371 0.48 -2.73 -9.99
N VAL A 372 -0.21 -2.23 -11.01
CA VAL A 372 -0.57 -0.83 -11.14
C VAL A 372 -1.92 -0.64 -10.46
N GLY A 373 -1.97 0.20 -9.42
CA GLY A 373 -3.21 0.63 -8.79
C GLY A 373 -3.61 2.00 -9.31
N LEU A 374 -4.90 2.19 -9.57
CA LEU A 374 -5.47 3.39 -10.16
C LEU A 374 -6.63 3.88 -9.32
N SER A 375 -6.78 5.19 -9.17
CA SER A 375 -7.93 5.84 -8.55
C SER A 375 -8.27 7.11 -9.31
N PHE A 376 -9.55 7.45 -9.41
CA PHE A 376 -10.00 8.67 -10.05
C PHE A 376 -11.39 9.08 -9.58
N ASN A 377 -11.73 10.36 -9.70
CA ASN A 377 -13.03 10.90 -9.29
C ASN A 377 -14.16 10.62 -10.30
N GLY A 378 -14.22 9.36 -10.76
CA GLY A 378 -15.12 8.91 -11.82
C GLY A 378 -16.50 8.47 -11.35
N ALA A 379 -16.81 8.45 -10.06
CA ALA A 379 -18.12 8.04 -9.58
C ALA A 379 -19.22 9.04 -9.96
N ARG A 380 -20.51 8.77 -9.67
CA ARG A 380 -21.58 9.74 -9.96
C ARG A 380 -21.40 11.09 -9.25
N ASN A 381 -20.85 11.09 -8.05
CA ASN A 381 -20.49 12.31 -7.35
C ASN A 381 -19.07 12.76 -7.75
N PRO A 382 -18.85 14.04 -8.14
CA PRO A 382 -17.53 14.55 -8.53
C PRO A 382 -16.41 14.47 -7.48
N GLU A 383 -16.76 14.32 -6.20
CA GLU A 383 -15.79 14.23 -5.10
C GLU A 383 -15.56 12.77 -4.63
N THR A 384 -16.19 11.80 -5.28
CA THR A 384 -16.03 10.39 -4.91
C THR A 384 -15.03 9.69 -5.82
N PHE A 385 -13.98 9.15 -5.21
CA PHE A 385 -12.95 8.36 -5.86
C PHE A 385 -13.30 6.88 -5.92
N ILE A 386 -13.21 6.33 -7.13
CA ILE A 386 -13.29 4.91 -7.45
C ILE A 386 -11.96 4.48 -8.08
N GLY A 387 -11.76 3.20 -8.34
CA GLY A 387 -10.53 2.77 -8.97
C GLY A 387 -10.48 1.30 -9.35
N ASP A 388 -9.29 0.86 -9.74
CA ASP A 388 -9.04 -0.50 -10.19
C ASP A 388 -7.53 -0.82 -10.13
N TYR A 389 -7.14 -2.03 -10.54
CA TYR A 389 -5.75 -2.41 -10.75
C TYR A 389 -5.52 -3.21 -12.02
N ALA A 390 -4.27 -3.25 -12.48
CA ALA A 390 -3.81 -4.07 -13.59
C ALA A 390 -2.49 -4.77 -13.25
N TYR A 391 -2.28 -5.96 -13.80
CA TYR A 391 -1.02 -6.69 -13.68
C TYR A 391 -0.09 -6.37 -14.84
N HIS A 392 1.19 -6.24 -14.52
CA HIS A 392 2.27 -5.97 -15.47
C HIS A 392 3.48 -6.86 -15.15
N GLU A 393 4.41 -6.95 -16.11
CA GLU A 393 5.65 -7.66 -15.94
C GLU A 393 6.38 -7.32 -14.61
N PRO A 394 7.01 -8.31 -13.97
CA PRO A 394 7.69 -8.10 -12.70
C PRO A 394 8.83 -7.05 -12.78
N ARG A 395 8.88 -6.13 -11.80
CA ARG A 395 9.97 -5.14 -11.56
C ARG A 395 10.27 -4.14 -12.68
N ARG A 396 9.33 -3.87 -13.58
CA ARG A 396 9.41 -2.71 -14.46
C ARG A 396 8.63 -1.57 -13.83
N GLU A 397 9.34 -0.49 -13.49
CA GLU A 397 8.73 0.76 -13.02
C GLU A 397 7.94 1.43 -14.13
N GLN A 398 8.41 1.30 -15.37
CA GLN A 398 7.70 1.65 -16.59
C GLN A 398 6.46 0.77 -16.72
N ILE A 399 5.29 1.40 -16.65
CA ILE A 399 4.03 0.74 -16.98
C ILE A 399 4.01 0.53 -18.49
N THR A 400 3.56 -0.64 -18.97
CA THR A 400 3.33 -0.81 -20.41
C THR A 400 2.37 0.29 -20.89
N THR A 401 2.78 1.06 -21.90
CA THR A 401 2.02 2.15 -22.51
C THR A 401 0.56 1.74 -22.78
N SER A 402 0.36 0.52 -23.31
CA SER A 402 -0.97 -0.02 -23.60
C SER A 402 -1.90 -0.13 -22.37
N ILE A 403 -1.36 -0.45 -21.19
CA ILE A 403 -2.17 -0.50 -19.96
C ILE A 403 -2.62 0.92 -19.59
N MET A 404 -1.70 1.89 -19.59
CA MET A 404 -2.04 3.27 -19.26
C MET A 404 -3.04 3.89 -20.26
N GLU A 405 -2.86 3.63 -21.55
CA GLU A 405 -3.79 4.06 -22.60
C GLU A 405 -5.20 3.50 -22.38
N GLN A 406 -5.32 2.18 -22.19
CA GLN A 406 -6.62 1.53 -21.97
C GLN A 406 -7.31 2.04 -20.70
N ARG A 407 -6.54 2.24 -19.63
CA ARG A 407 -7.07 2.71 -18.35
C ARG A 407 -7.46 4.19 -18.43
N ALA A 408 -6.68 5.02 -19.12
CA ALA A 408 -7.01 6.41 -19.36
C ALA A 408 -8.30 6.55 -20.19
N TYR A 409 -8.43 5.77 -21.27
CA TYR A 409 -9.65 5.69 -22.07
C TYR A 409 -10.86 5.33 -21.19
N TRP A 410 -10.76 4.29 -20.37
CA TRP A 410 -11.83 3.86 -19.47
C TRP A 410 -12.20 4.92 -18.44
N MET A 411 -11.21 5.58 -17.83
CA MET A 411 -11.44 6.63 -16.84
C MET A 411 -12.18 7.84 -17.43
N VAL A 412 -11.78 8.31 -18.62
CA VAL A 412 -12.44 9.45 -19.28
C VAL A 412 -13.83 9.06 -19.80
N LYS A 413 -14.02 7.81 -20.25
CA LYS A 413 -15.34 7.27 -20.60
C LYS A 413 -16.30 7.35 -19.41
N LEU A 414 -15.92 6.79 -18.25
CA LEU A 414 -16.77 6.81 -17.07
C LEU A 414 -17.01 8.23 -16.54
N PHE A 415 -16.00 9.10 -16.60
CA PHE A 415 -16.16 10.51 -16.28
C PHE A 415 -17.23 11.16 -17.18
N THR A 416 -17.11 10.98 -18.50
CA THR A 416 -18.01 11.60 -19.47
C THR A 416 -19.43 11.06 -19.34
N GLU A 417 -19.61 9.75 -19.16
CA GLU A 417 -20.92 9.13 -18.90
C GLU A 417 -21.61 9.71 -17.66
N HIS A 418 -20.87 9.95 -16.57
CA HIS A 418 -21.44 10.45 -15.31
C HIS A 418 -21.56 11.98 -15.23
N ARG A 419 -20.81 12.72 -16.06
CA ARG A 419 -20.81 14.19 -16.05
C ARG A 419 -21.58 14.79 -17.23
N GLY A 420 -21.82 14.00 -18.28
CA GLY A 420 -22.40 14.44 -19.55
C GLY A 420 -21.50 15.41 -20.30
N ARG A 421 -20.19 15.43 -20.01
CA ARG A 421 -19.19 16.32 -20.63
C ARG A 421 -17.78 15.76 -20.44
N LEU A 422 -16.87 16.13 -21.34
CA LEU A 422 -15.44 15.87 -21.20
C LEU A 422 -14.81 16.72 -20.09
N PRO A 423 -13.72 16.25 -19.45
CA PRO A 423 -12.96 17.07 -18.52
C PRO A 423 -12.28 18.23 -19.25
N LYS A 424 -12.22 19.41 -18.61
CA LYS A 424 -11.43 20.56 -19.10
C LYS A 424 -9.99 20.54 -18.57
N LEU A 425 -9.81 19.89 -17.41
CA LEU A 425 -8.54 19.79 -16.70
C LEU A 425 -8.37 18.35 -16.21
N VAL A 426 -7.20 17.78 -16.45
CA VAL A 426 -6.77 16.49 -15.92
C VAL A 426 -5.59 16.73 -14.98
N ILE A 427 -5.78 16.42 -13.70
CA ILE A 427 -4.71 16.44 -12.69
C ILE A 427 -4.27 15.01 -12.41
N ILE A 428 -3.01 14.72 -12.70
CA ILE A 428 -2.40 13.42 -12.49
C ILE A 428 -1.57 13.49 -11.23
N THR A 429 -1.76 12.51 -10.36
CA THR A 429 -1.10 12.40 -9.06
C THR A 429 -0.40 11.04 -8.97
N ARG A 430 0.93 11.04 -8.77
CA ARG A 430 1.77 9.83 -8.83
C ARG A 430 2.59 9.67 -7.56
N ASP A 431 2.51 8.51 -6.88
CA ASP A 431 3.42 8.16 -5.76
C ASP A 431 4.69 7.48 -6.27
N GLY A 432 5.70 7.35 -5.40
CA GLY A 432 6.63 6.23 -5.47
C GLY A 432 7.78 6.37 -6.47
N VAL A 433 7.84 7.47 -7.23
CA VAL A 433 8.95 7.72 -8.17
C VAL A 433 10.05 8.55 -7.52
N SER A 434 11.30 8.17 -7.84
CA SER A 434 12.50 8.91 -7.49
C SER A 434 12.74 10.05 -8.47
N GLU A 435 13.62 10.98 -8.10
CA GLU A 435 14.00 12.12 -8.93
C GLU A 435 14.51 11.72 -10.32
N GLY A 436 15.25 10.60 -10.40
CA GLY A 436 15.78 10.08 -11.66
C GLY A 436 14.72 9.49 -12.61
N GLN A 437 13.48 9.32 -12.15
CA GLN A 437 12.38 8.72 -12.91
C GLN A 437 11.35 9.75 -13.39
N ILE A 438 11.49 11.03 -13.02
CA ILE A 438 10.54 12.09 -13.42
C ILE A 438 10.41 12.15 -14.95
N LYS A 439 11.53 11.98 -15.67
CA LYS A 439 11.56 11.95 -17.13
C LYS A 439 10.65 10.86 -17.72
N MET A 440 10.71 9.64 -17.16
CA MET A 440 9.87 8.52 -17.57
C MET A 440 8.38 8.81 -17.33
N VAL A 441 8.03 9.42 -16.20
CA VAL A 441 6.64 9.82 -15.91
C VAL A 441 6.12 10.80 -16.97
N VAL A 442 6.95 11.76 -17.39
CA VAL A 442 6.54 12.81 -18.33
C VAL A 442 6.54 12.31 -19.78
N GLU A 443 7.58 11.62 -20.22
CA GLU A 443 7.76 11.26 -21.64
C GLU A 443 7.11 9.93 -22.01
N GLU A 444 6.77 9.07 -21.05
CA GLU A 444 6.18 7.77 -21.32
C GLU A 444 4.77 7.64 -20.70
N GLU A 445 4.66 7.80 -19.38
CA GLU A 445 3.38 7.57 -18.69
C GLU A 445 2.32 8.63 -19.02
N LEU A 446 2.69 9.92 -19.01
CA LEU A 446 1.78 11.00 -19.38
C LEU A 446 1.37 10.91 -20.86
N ASP A 447 2.31 10.61 -21.76
CA ASP A 447 2.01 10.46 -23.18
C ASP A 447 1.02 9.31 -23.43
N ALA A 448 1.19 8.18 -22.74
CA ALA A 448 0.22 7.08 -22.77
C ALA A 448 -1.18 7.52 -22.28
N ILE A 449 -1.24 8.30 -21.19
CA ILE A 449 -2.52 8.83 -20.68
C ILE A 449 -3.16 9.78 -21.71
N LYS A 450 -2.37 10.66 -22.32
CA LYS A 450 -2.84 11.59 -23.36
C LYS A 450 -3.40 10.84 -24.56
N VAL A 451 -2.69 9.81 -25.04
CA VAL A 451 -3.15 8.94 -26.14
C VAL A 451 -4.47 8.25 -25.79
N GLY A 452 -4.57 7.64 -24.60
CA GLY A 452 -5.82 6.98 -24.18
C GLY A 452 -7.02 7.94 -24.11
N ILE A 453 -6.81 9.17 -23.63
CA ILE A 453 -7.86 10.20 -23.58
C ILE A 453 -8.23 10.69 -24.99
N ARG A 454 -7.24 10.96 -25.85
CA ARG A 454 -7.46 11.36 -27.24
C ARG A 454 -8.25 10.31 -28.00
N ASN A 455 -7.85 9.05 -27.87
CA ASN A 455 -8.55 7.92 -28.49
C ASN A 455 -10.03 7.90 -28.08
N TYR A 456 -10.35 8.18 -26.81
CA TYR A 456 -11.75 8.30 -26.40
C TYR A 456 -12.47 9.48 -27.07
N ILE A 457 -11.85 10.66 -27.09
CA ILE A 457 -12.42 11.86 -27.70
C ILE A 457 -12.74 11.63 -29.18
N GLU A 458 -11.79 11.06 -29.94
CA GLU A 458 -11.94 10.75 -31.36
C GLU A 458 -13.09 9.76 -31.66
N HIS A 459 -13.34 8.82 -30.74
CA HIS A 459 -14.42 7.83 -30.85
C HIS A 459 -15.73 8.28 -30.16
N SER A 460 -15.73 9.46 -29.52
CA SER A 460 -16.89 10.00 -28.81
C SER A 460 -17.83 10.78 -29.75
N GLN A 461 -18.98 11.20 -29.24
CA GLN A 461 -19.93 12.05 -29.98
C GLN A 461 -19.43 13.51 -30.15
N GLU A 462 -18.29 13.88 -29.54
CA GLU A 462 -17.68 15.20 -29.63
C GLU A 462 -16.23 15.14 -30.17
N PRO A 463 -15.99 14.65 -31.41
CA PRO A 463 -14.64 14.49 -31.95
C PRO A 463 -13.89 15.82 -32.17
N THR A 464 -14.60 16.95 -32.15
CA THR A 464 -14.03 18.31 -32.27
C THR A 464 -13.80 18.97 -30.90
N ALA A 465 -13.99 18.25 -29.79
CA ALA A 465 -13.77 18.80 -28.46
C ALA A 465 -12.29 19.15 -28.26
N GLN A 466 -12.05 20.26 -27.56
CA GLN A 466 -10.71 20.66 -27.17
C GLN A 466 -10.11 19.64 -26.20
N GLU A 467 -8.86 19.22 -26.46
CA GLU A 467 -8.13 18.38 -25.50
C GLU A 467 -8.03 19.06 -24.12
N PRO A 468 -8.14 18.30 -23.02
CA PRO A 468 -7.99 18.86 -21.68
C PRO A 468 -6.57 19.36 -21.46
N LYS A 469 -6.43 20.31 -20.53
CA LYS A 469 -5.12 20.70 -20.01
C LYS A 469 -4.64 19.67 -18.99
N TYR A 470 -3.34 19.39 -18.98
CA TYR A 470 -2.74 18.43 -18.06
C TYR A 470 -1.88 19.12 -16.98
N VAL A 471 -1.99 18.61 -15.76
CA VAL A 471 -1.12 18.94 -14.63
C VAL A 471 -0.64 17.65 -14.01
N VAL A 472 0.67 17.48 -13.84
CA VAL A 472 1.25 16.30 -13.19
C VAL A 472 1.83 16.71 -11.86
N VAL A 473 1.46 16.00 -10.79
CA VAL A 473 1.97 16.20 -9.43
C VAL A 473 2.49 14.86 -8.91
N ILE A 474 3.79 14.80 -8.66
CA ILE A 474 4.45 13.65 -8.04
C ILE A 474 4.49 13.89 -6.54
N ALA A 475 3.89 12.99 -5.75
CA ALA A 475 3.97 13.02 -4.29
C ALA A 475 5.03 12.04 -3.80
N THR A 476 6.02 12.53 -3.06
CA THR A 476 7.08 11.71 -2.49
C THR A 476 7.04 11.78 -0.98
N LYS A 477 6.53 10.72 -0.33
CA LYS A 477 6.53 10.60 1.15
C LYS A 477 7.88 10.13 1.70
N ARG A 478 8.67 9.40 0.90
CA ARG A 478 9.91 8.76 1.32
C ARG A 478 11.13 9.60 0.92
N HIS A 479 11.44 10.61 1.72
CA HIS A 479 12.68 11.39 1.61
C HIS A 479 13.39 11.56 2.97
N ASN A 480 14.59 12.15 2.91
CA ASN A 480 15.48 12.34 4.06
C ASN A 480 15.34 13.72 4.73
N LYS A 481 14.65 14.70 4.09
CA LYS A 481 14.34 16.00 4.70
C LYS A 481 13.44 15.84 5.94
N ARG A 482 13.75 16.57 7.02
CA ARG A 482 12.95 16.65 8.25
C ARG A 482 12.77 18.11 8.62
N PHE A 483 11.57 18.44 9.07
CA PHE A 483 11.20 19.79 9.48
C PHE A 483 10.89 19.75 10.96
N PHE A 484 11.45 20.71 11.68
CA PHE A 484 11.28 20.85 13.12
C PHE A 484 10.83 22.28 13.38
N VAL A 485 9.99 22.46 14.40
CA VAL A 485 9.58 23.78 14.89
C VAL A 485 10.01 23.92 16.34
N GLU A 486 10.38 25.11 16.75
CA GLU A 486 10.53 25.45 18.16
C GLU A 486 9.14 25.75 18.73
N THR A 487 8.72 24.97 19.71
CA THR A 487 7.41 25.14 20.37
C THR A 487 7.46 26.33 21.33
N GLU A 488 6.29 26.80 21.77
CA GLU A 488 6.17 27.88 22.77
C GLU A 488 7.00 27.60 24.05
N ASP A 489 7.12 26.33 24.45
CA ASP A 489 7.94 25.90 25.59
C ASP A 489 9.46 25.81 25.30
N GLY A 490 9.94 26.31 24.15
CA GLY A 490 11.34 26.25 23.72
C GLY A 490 11.83 24.83 23.36
N GLN A 491 10.91 23.88 23.17
CA GLN A 491 11.24 22.51 22.79
C GLN A 491 11.15 22.29 21.29
N VAL A 492 11.94 21.35 20.77
CA VAL A 492 11.85 20.93 19.36
C VAL A 492 10.63 20.02 19.17
N GLY A 493 9.67 20.49 18.39
CA GLY A 493 8.41 19.81 18.07
C GLY A 493 8.27 19.42 16.59
N ASN A 494 7.18 18.70 16.30
CA ASN A 494 6.71 18.52 14.94
C ASN A 494 5.99 19.79 14.48
N THR A 495 6.03 20.06 13.17
CA THR A 495 5.20 21.09 12.55
C THR A 495 3.71 20.82 12.76
N GLU A 496 2.88 21.85 12.62
CA GLU A 496 1.43 21.72 12.77
C GLU A 496 0.73 21.38 11.45
N PRO A 497 -0.52 20.87 11.47
CA PRO A 497 -1.31 20.72 10.25
C PRO A 497 -1.48 22.06 9.50
N GLY A 498 -1.46 21.98 8.18
CA GLY A 498 -1.49 23.12 7.26
C GLY A 498 -0.12 23.75 6.98
N THR A 499 0.98 23.24 7.57
CA THR A 499 2.33 23.74 7.31
C THR A 499 2.75 23.48 5.87
N VAL A 500 3.30 24.48 5.21
CA VAL A 500 3.77 24.46 3.83
C VAL A 500 5.13 25.15 3.71
N VAL A 501 6.05 24.55 2.95
CA VAL A 501 7.35 25.12 2.61
C VAL A 501 7.58 24.96 1.10
N ASP A 502 7.60 26.06 0.37
CA ASP A 502 7.73 26.13 -1.10
C ASP A 502 8.99 26.87 -1.58
N HIS A 503 9.86 27.27 -0.66
CA HIS A 503 11.10 27.99 -0.97
C HIS A 503 12.29 27.49 -0.14
N THR A 504 13.49 27.97 -0.47
CA THR A 504 14.80 27.74 0.21
C THR A 504 15.32 26.30 0.20
N VAL A 505 14.48 25.32 0.52
CA VAL A 505 14.82 23.88 0.60
C VAL A 505 14.15 23.06 -0.50
N THR A 506 13.54 23.75 -1.46
CA THR A 506 12.90 23.20 -2.65
C THR A 506 13.88 23.12 -3.81
N ARG A 507 13.52 22.31 -4.81
CA ARG A 507 14.25 22.21 -6.07
C ARG A 507 14.20 23.52 -6.87
N ALA A 508 15.29 23.80 -7.58
CA ALA A 508 15.41 24.96 -8.46
C ALA A 508 15.00 24.66 -9.91
N ASP A 509 15.04 23.38 -10.32
CA ASP A 509 14.80 22.92 -11.69
C ASP A 509 13.33 22.55 -11.96
N VAL A 510 12.52 22.42 -10.91
CA VAL A 510 11.10 22.05 -11.00
C VAL A 510 10.35 22.63 -9.81
N THR A 511 9.08 22.97 -10.01
CA THR A 511 8.19 23.41 -8.93
C THR A 511 8.06 22.31 -7.88
N GLU A 512 8.51 22.56 -6.66
CA GLU A 512 8.41 21.63 -5.53
C GLU A 512 7.80 22.36 -4.31
N VAL A 513 6.96 21.66 -3.56
CA VAL A 513 6.44 22.14 -2.28
C VAL A 513 6.35 21.01 -1.25
N PHE A 514 6.70 21.28 0.00
CA PHE A 514 6.53 20.37 1.12
C PHE A 514 5.29 20.75 1.91
N MET A 515 4.38 19.81 2.20
CA MET A 515 3.16 20.12 2.94
C MET A 515 2.87 19.11 4.03
N GLN A 516 2.27 19.56 5.15
CA GLN A 516 1.75 18.70 6.20
C GLN A 516 0.24 18.89 6.39
N PRO A 517 -0.61 18.10 5.70
CA PRO A 517 -2.07 18.21 5.84
C PRO A 517 -2.61 17.67 7.18
N HIS A 518 -1.89 16.72 7.78
CA HIS A 518 -2.36 15.88 8.88
C HIS A 518 -1.58 16.16 10.17
N ARG A 519 -2.13 15.72 11.31
CA ARG A 519 -1.39 15.69 12.57
C ARG A 519 -0.46 14.47 12.61
N VAL A 520 0.79 14.70 13.03
CA VAL A 520 1.73 13.63 13.36
C VAL A 520 1.33 13.00 14.70
N ILE A 521 0.85 11.76 14.68
CA ILE A 521 0.40 11.05 15.88
C ILE A 521 1.58 10.53 16.70
N GLN A 522 2.61 10.01 16.03
CA GLN A 522 3.72 9.34 16.69
C GLN A 522 5.04 9.61 15.95
N GLY A 523 6.11 9.81 16.73
CA GLY A 523 7.46 10.01 16.21
C GLY A 523 7.68 11.39 15.59
N THR A 524 8.65 11.45 14.66
CA THR A 524 8.98 12.66 13.91
C THR A 524 8.30 12.61 12.54
N GLY A 525 7.48 13.61 12.26
CA GLY A 525 6.73 13.73 11.01
C GLY A 525 7.63 13.90 9.79
N LYS A 526 7.05 13.62 8.63
CA LYS A 526 7.60 14.03 7.33
C LYS A 526 6.52 14.79 6.59
N LEU A 527 6.88 15.94 6.04
CA LEU A 527 6.09 16.66 5.05
C LEU A 527 6.33 15.99 3.71
N PRO A 528 5.35 15.34 3.06
CA PRO A 528 5.55 14.86 1.71
C PRO A 528 5.94 16.01 0.77
N ALA A 529 6.84 15.70 -0.15
CA ALA A 529 7.22 16.58 -1.24
C ALA A 529 6.21 16.43 -2.39
N TYR A 530 5.78 17.52 -2.98
CA TYR A 530 4.92 17.57 -4.14
C TYR A 530 5.68 18.27 -5.26
N THR A 531 6.06 17.54 -6.29
CA THR A 531 6.79 18.06 -7.45
C THR A 531 5.84 18.17 -8.64
N MET A 532 5.79 19.32 -9.29
CA MET A 532 4.89 19.58 -10.42
C MET A 532 5.70 19.78 -11.72
N PRO A 533 6.08 18.69 -12.42
CA PRO A 533 6.84 18.78 -13.67
C PRO A 533 6.02 19.32 -14.85
N ILE A 534 4.69 19.17 -14.84
CA ILE A 534 3.80 19.60 -15.94
C ILE A 534 2.68 20.48 -15.37
N ASN A 535 2.48 21.65 -15.98
CA ASN A 535 1.46 22.63 -15.58
C ASN A 535 0.87 23.38 -16.79
N GLU A 536 0.15 22.70 -17.66
CA GLU A 536 -0.49 23.31 -18.84
C GLU A 536 -1.69 24.22 -18.44
N ALA A 537 -2.18 24.06 -17.22
CA ALA A 537 -3.30 24.82 -16.66
C ALA A 537 -2.89 26.15 -16.00
N ASN A 538 -1.59 26.50 -16.03
CA ASN A 538 -1.04 27.68 -15.37
C ASN A 538 -1.52 27.80 -13.92
N MET A 539 -1.52 26.67 -13.19
CA MET A 539 -1.84 26.67 -11.77
C MET A 539 -0.82 27.50 -11.01
N SER A 540 -1.29 28.45 -10.21
CA SER A 540 -0.43 29.17 -9.28
C SER A 540 -0.01 28.25 -8.14
N MET A 541 1.03 28.65 -7.40
CA MET A 541 1.47 27.94 -6.20
C MET A 541 0.33 27.84 -5.17
N GLU A 542 -0.46 28.90 -5.00
CA GLU A 542 -1.64 28.91 -4.14
C GLU A 542 -2.70 27.88 -4.57
N GLU A 543 -2.97 27.78 -5.87
CA GLU A 543 -3.92 26.79 -6.40
C GLU A 543 -3.43 25.35 -6.21
N LEU A 544 -2.13 25.10 -6.45
CA LEU A 544 -1.52 23.78 -6.24
C LEU A 544 -1.64 23.36 -4.77
N GLN A 545 -1.17 24.22 -3.87
CA GLN A 545 -1.17 23.95 -2.44
C GLN A 545 -2.57 23.76 -1.89
N SER A 546 -3.52 24.66 -2.20
CA SER A 546 -4.91 24.51 -1.74
C SER A 546 -5.59 23.26 -2.30
N THR A 547 -5.34 22.91 -3.57
CA THR A 547 -5.96 21.73 -4.21
C THR A 547 -5.44 20.45 -3.59
N MET A 548 -4.11 20.30 -3.49
CA MET A 548 -3.50 19.11 -2.90
C MET A 548 -3.85 18.98 -1.41
N MET A 549 -3.87 20.10 -0.68
CA MET A 549 -4.33 20.13 0.72
C MET A 549 -5.76 19.63 0.83
N ALA A 550 -6.69 20.13 0.01
CA ALA A 550 -8.10 19.72 0.06
C ALA A 550 -8.30 18.24 -0.28
N LEU A 551 -7.56 17.69 -1.24
CA LEU A 551 -7.59 16.26 -1.57
C LEU A 551 -7.15 15.37 -0.41
N CYS A 552 -6.36 15.85 0.55
CA CYS A 552 -6.00 15.10 1.75
C CYS A 552 -7.12 15.02 2.79
N TYR A 553 -8.23 15.73 2.58
CA TYR A 553 -9.42 15.71 3.44
C TYR A 553 -10.56 14.87 2.84
N GLU A 554 -10.42 14.36 1.61
CA GLU A 554 -11.45 13.55 0.93
C GLU A 554 -11.57 12.11 1.44
N HIS A 555 -10.75 11.71 2.41
CA HIS A 555 -10.66 10.34 2.88
C HIS A 555 -11.89 9.88 3.67
N GLN A 556 -12.89 9.33 2.97
CA GLN A 556 -14.26 9.15 3.45
C GLN A 556 -14.41 8.28 4.71
N ILE A 557 -13.44 7.41 5.03
CA ILE A 557 -13.62 6.37 6.07
C ILE A 557 -13.29 6.83 7.49
N VAL A 558 -12.58 7.95 7.66
CA VAL A 558 -12.27 8.55 8.95
C VAL A 558 -12.50 10.06 8.93
N ASN A 559 -12.72 10.66 10.10
CA ASN A 559 -12.89 12.11 10.27
C ASN A 559 -11.57 12.80 10.62
N ALA A 560 -10.55 12.56 9.81
CA ALA A 560 -9.21 13.11 9.97
C ALA A 560 -8.50 13.23 8.61
N ALA A 561 -7.66 14.25 8.45
CA ALA A 561 -6.85 14.41 7.25
C ALA A 561 -5.78 13.31 7.15
N ILE A 562 -5.50 12.88 5.92
CA ILE A 562 -4.43 11.92 5.60
C ILE A 562 -3.16 12.63 5.12
N SER A 563 -2.05 11.89 5.05
CA SER A 563 -0.74 12.48 4.78
C SER A 563 -0.50 12.87 3.32
N ILE A 564 -1.18 12.21 2.40
CA ILE A 564 -1.05 12.36 0.95
C ILE A 564 -2.45 12.48 0.35
N PRO A 565 -2.62 13.00 -0.88
CA PRO A 565 -3.93 13.17 -1.50
C PRO A 565 -4.69 11.84 -1.62
N GLU A 566 -6.02 11.89 -1.43
CA GLU A 566 -6.90 10.72 -1.55
C GLU A 566 -6.72 9.90 -2.84
N PRO A 567 -6.60 10.48 -4.06
CA PRO A 567 -6.41 9.69 -5.27
C PRO A 567 -5.16 8.81 -5.20
N ILE A 568 -4.03 9.32 -4.72
CA ILE A 568 -2.80 8.53 -4.57
C ILE A 568 -2.96 7.50 -3.45
N PHE A 569 -3.56 7.89 -2.33
CA PHE A 569 -3.77 6.97 -1.21
C PHE A 569 -4.58 5.74 -1.65
N GLN A 570 -5.67 5.95 -2.37
CA GLN A 570 -6.47 4.86 -2.91
C GLN A 570 -5.72 4.05 -3.95
N ALA A 571 -4.90 4.68 -4.80
CA ALA A 571 -4.10 3.96 -5.79
C ALA A 571 -3.12 2.95 -5.14
N ASP A 572 -2.42 3.34 -4.07
CA ASP A 572 -1.56 2.42 -3.29
C ASP A 572 -2.38 1.26 -2.71
N GLU A 573 -3.56 1.55 -2.13
CA GLU A 573 -4.46 0.51 -1.64
C GLU A 573 -4.94 -0.43 -2.76
N TRP A 574 -5.21 0.10 -3.96
CA TRP A 574 -5.58 -0.70 -5.14
C TRP A 574 -4.45 -1.59 -5.62
N ALA A 575 -3.21 -1.09 -5.64
CA ALA A 575 -2.03 -1.87 -5.99
C ALA A 575 -1.81 -3.01 -4.98
N LYS A 576 -1.96 -2.73 -3.68
CA LYS A 576 -1.94 -3.75 -2.62
C LYS A 576 -3.05 -4.79 -2.80
N ARG A 577 -4.28 -4.33 -3.12
CA ARG A 577 -5.42 -5.22 -3.36
C ARG A 577 -5.15 -6.16 -4.52
N GLY A 578 -4.68 -5.67 -5.67
CA GLY A 578 -4.35 -6.51 -6.81
C GLY A 578 -3.26 -7.52 -6.46
N ARG A 579 -2.20 -7.11 -5.77
CA ARG A 579 -1.15 -8.04 -5.32
C ARG A 579 -1.69 -9.15 -4.42
N ASN A 580 -2.54 -8.80 -3.44
CA ASN A 580 -3.13 -9.76 -2.53
C ASN A 580 -4.11 -10.70 -3.26
N ASN A 581 -4.94 -10.17 -4.16
CA ASN A 581 -5.85 -10.98 -4.97
C ASN A 581 -5.08 -11.96 -5.89
N PHE A 582 -3.97 -11.54 -6.50
CA PHE A 582 -3.09 -12.45 -7.24
C PHE A 582 -2.52 -13.56 -6.35
N ARG A 583 -2.01 -13.21 -5.17
CA ARG A 583 -1.46 -14.19 -4.22
C ARG A 583 -2.52 -15.18 -3.77
N ALA A 584 -3.73 -14.71 -3.44
CA ALA A 584 -4.85 -15.56 -3.07
C ALA A 584 -5.28 -16.48 -4.23
N PHE A 585 -5.44 -15.92 -5.43
CA PHE A 585 -5.83 -16.67 -6.63
C PHE A 585 -4.83 -17.80 -6.95
N ARG A 586 -3.53 -17.52 -6.88
CA ARG A 586 -2.45 -18.51 -7.09
C ARG A 586 -2.49 -19.69 -6.10
N ARG A 587 -3.09 -19.53 -4.91
CA ARG A 587 -3.19 -20.63 -3.93
C ARG A 587 -4.17 -21.71 -4.36
N THR A 588 -5.25 -21.31 -5.05
CA THR A 588 -6.40 -22.18 -5.31
C THR A 588 -6.66 -22.40 -6.80
N ASN A 589 -5.98 -21.66 -7.68
CA ASN A 589 -6.19 -21.72 -9.13
C ASN A 589 -4.88 -21.79 -9.90
N ASP A 590 -4.93 -22.46 -11.06
CA ASP A 590 -3.85 -22.40 -12.03
C ASP A 590 -3.76 -21.01 -12.67
N LEU A 591 -2.52 -20.55 -12.88
CA LEU A 591 -2.26 -19.28 -13.52
C LEU A 591 -2.33 -19.42 -15.04
N PRO A 592 -3.07 -18.54 -15.76
CA PRO A 592 -3.17 -18.61 -17.21
C PRO A 592 -1.83 -18.28 -17.88
N ARG A 593 -1.46 -19.08 -18.87
CA ARG A 593 -0.20 -18.96 -19.61
C ARG A 593 -0.46 -18.85 -21.11
N ASN A 594 0.43 -18.13 -21.80
CA ASN A 594 0.55 -18.13 -23.25
C ASN A 594 1.93 -18.68 -23.62
N GLY A 595 1.99 -19.95 -24.04
CA GLY A 595 3.24 -20.69 -24.17
C GLY A 595 3.98 -20.84 -22.83
N GLU A 596 5.25 -20.45 -22.81
CA GLU A 596 6.08 -20.47 -21.59
C GLU A 596 5.87 -19.21 -20.71
N SER A 597 5.19 -18.19 -21.23
CA SER A 597 5.01 -16.89 -20.55
C SER A 597 3.66 -16.79 -19.82
N MET A 598 3.62 -15.96 -18.78
CA MET A 598 2.38 -15.66 -18.05
C MET A 598 1.49 -14.70 -18.85
N ASP A 599 0.19 -14.97 -18.91
CA ASP A 599 -0.78 -14.09 -19.57
C ASP A 599 -1.35 -13.07 -18.56
N TRP A 600 -0.63 -11.96 -18.37
CA TRP A 600 -1.01 -10.91 -17.42
C TRP A 600 -2.33 -10.20 -17.77
N ASN A 601 -2.66 -10.11 -19.05
CA ASN A 601 -3.92 -9.50 -19.51
C ASN A 601 -5.09 -10.36 -19.06
N ARG A 602 -5.04 -11.67 -19.29
CA ARG A 602 -6.10 -12.59 -18.88
C ARG A 602 -6.28 -12.64 -17.35
N ILE A 603 -5.20 -12.54 -16.58
CA ILE A 603 -5.30 -12.43 -15.11
C ILE A 603 -5.94 -11.10 -14.72
N THR A 604 -5.54 -10.01 -15.38
CA THR A 604 -6.10 -8.68 -15.16
C THR A 604 -7.60 -8.68 -15.42
N ASP A 605 -8.05 -9.15 -16.58
CA ASP A 605 -9.47 -9.21 -16.94
C ASP A 605 -10.28 -10.06 -15.95
N LYS A 606 -9.70 -11.16 -15.47
CA LYS A 606 -10.35 -12.03 -14.48
C LYS A 606 -10.52 -11.34 -13.12
N LEU A 607 -9.54 -10.57 -12.66
CA LEU A 607 -9.50 -10.08 -11.28
C LEU A 607 -9.77 -8.58 -11.11
N CYS A 608 -9.64 -7.76 -12.15
CA CYS A 608 -9.90 -6.32 -12.07
C CYS A 608 -11.42 -6.01 -12.05
N TYR A 609 -11.78 -4.75 -11.83
CA TYR A 609 -13.17 -4.29 -11.77
C TYR A 609 -13.63 -3.57 -13.04
N MET A 610 -12.71 -3.11 -13.90
CA MET A 610 -13.03 -2.49 -15.18
C MET A 610 -13.93 -3.38 -16.05
N ASN A 611 -14.95 -2.77 -16.65
CA ASN A 611 -15.98 -3.42 -17.48
C ASN A 611 -16.81 -4.49 -16.73
N LYS A 612 -16.91 -4.40 -15.39
CA LYS A 612 -17.75 -5.28 -14.56
C LYS A 612 -18.76 -4.50 -13.74
N ALA A 613 -19.69 -5.21 -13.09
CA ALA A 613 -20.81 -4.63 -12.37
C ALA A 613 -20.41 -3.60 -11.30
N LEU A 614 -19.25 -3.76 -10.66
CA LEU A 614 -18.78 -2.84 -9.61
C LEU A 614 -17.88 -1.70 -10.13
N GLU A 615 -17.63 -1.58 -11.44
CA GLU A 615 -16.67 -0.61 -11.99
C GLU A 615 -17.02 0.85 -11.65
N LYS A 616 -18.32 1.17 -11.60
CA LYS A 616 -18.81 2.56 -11.47
C LYS A 616 -18.80 3.07 -10.05
N THR A 617 -18.52 2.20 -9.10
CA THR A 617 -18.94 2.40 -7.73
C THR A 617 -17.94 1.89 -6.69
N ARG A 618 -16.98 1.06 -7.10
CA ARG A 618 -16.02 0.48 -6.17
C ARG A 618 -14.96 1.48 -5.75
N SER A 619 -14.98 1.82 -4.46
CA SER A 619 -13.89 2.47 -3.75
C SER A 619 -13.12 1.43 -2.91
N ASN A 620 -11.81 1.63 -2.75
CA ASN A 620 -11.00 0.78 -1.89
C ASN A 620 -10.86 1.42 -0.50
N ALA A 621 -11.88 1.16 0.32
CA ALA A 621 -12.12 1.73 1.65
C ALA A 621 -11.95 0.72 2.80
#